data_AF-A0A0Q6A194-F1
#
_entry.id   AF-A0A0Q6A194-F1
#
_cell.length_a   1.000
_cell.length_b   1.000
_cell.length_c   1.000
_cell.angle_alpha   90.00
_cell.angle_beta   90.00
_cell.angle_gamma   90.00
#
_symmetry.space_group_name_H-M   'P 1'
#
loop_
_entity.id
_entity.type
_entity.pdbx_description
1 polymer ?
#
loop_
_entity_poly.entity_id
_entity_poly.type
_entity_poly.pdbx_seq_one_letter_code
_entity_poly.pdbx_strand_id
1 'polypeptide(L)'
;MSEKILWIDDEIDLLKPHIVFLEKKGYNVTPVNNVNEALELMDSEKFALTLIDENMPGISGLEAIPMIKNKDSSLKIVMVTKSEEEHIMEEAIGSQIADYILKPVNPNQILLSLKKNLQEENLVEQKTILQYQQEFRNLSMELSYLRTYQDWAEYYKKIVNWELKFDKVTDNEFADLLQSQKEEANIQFAKFIENNYEDWLHESDKPIMSHTLFKDKVKPEVEKEKVLLLMIDNLRYDQWKVVEPLFTKYYNKVSEDYYYSILPTATQYARNSFFAGLMPSEIEKRFPDKWFNDNEEGNKNEFERDFLEDQMKRLGLSSKSMKYLKVLNADFERKIYDDFNQHKNNDLLVIVYNFIDILSHAKTDNHIVDQLIRDDKTFRSLTFNWFENSSLLKIIKIAAENGFKLVITTDHGTVYVKKPSKVVGDRETSTNIRYKTGKSLTYDTSDVWAVTNPEKLFLPKGNLSSKYIFAKNNIFLAYPKNYNHFVNYYKETYQHGGISLEECIIPFSILEPK
;
A
#
# COMPACT_ATOMS: atom_id res chain seq x y z
N MET A 1 3.92 -31.83 -17.21
CA MET A 1 3.43 -32.23 -18.56
C MET A 1 3.94 -31.20 -19.55
N SER A 2 4.30 -31.57 -20.78
CA SER A 2 4.66 -30.58 -21.79
C SER A 2 3.44 -29.76 -22.18
N GLU A 3 3.60 -28.45 -22.30
CA GLU A 3 2.52 -27.53 -22.68
C GLU A 3 2.18 -27.77 -24.16
N LYS A 4 0.89 -28.02 -24.45
CA LYS A 4 0.37 -28.19 -25.82
C LYS A 4 0.10 -26.84 -26.46
N ILE A 5 0.64 -26.63 -27.64
CA ILE A 5 0.54 -25.40 -28.45
C ILE A 5 -0.22 -25.72 -29.72
N LEU A 6 -1.26 -24.95 -30.04
CA LEU A 6 -1.98 -25.07 -31.31
C LEU A 6 -1.40 -24.06 -32.31
N TRP A 7 -0.89 -24.48 -33.46
CA TRP A 7 -0.37 -23.56 -34.47
C TRP A 7 -1.23 -23.62 -35.73
N ILE A 8 -1.92 -22.51 -36.02
CA ILE A 8 -2.87 -22.34 -37.12
C ILE A 8 -2.21 -21.43 -38.17
N ASP A 9 -1.87 -21.97 -39.34
CA ASP A 9 -1.28 -21.23 -40.47
C ASP A 9 -1.63 -22.02 -41.76
N ASP A 10 -1.99 -21.35 -42.86
CA ASP A 10 -2.34 -22.03 -44.11
C ASP A 10 -1.12 -22.59 -44.85
N GLU A 11 0.08 -22.13 -44.49
CA GLU A 11 1.36 -22.63 -44.97
C GLU A 11 2.12 -23.44 -43.89
N ILE A 12 1.40 -24.13 -42.98
CA ILE A 12 1.99 -24.80 -41.80
C ILE A 12 3.12 -25.78 -42.14
N ASP A 13 3.07 -26.41 -43.32
CA ASP A 13 4.11 -27.33 -43.80
C ASP A 13 5.47 -26.64 -43.96
N LEU A 14 5.48 -25.34 -44.31
CA LEU A 14 6.70 -24.53 -44.39
C LEU A 14 7.29 -24.23 -43.01
N LEU A 15 6.47 -24.30 -41.95
CA LEU A 15 6.85 -24.02 -40.56
C LEU A 15 7.34 -25.27 -39.81
N LYS A 16 7.42 -26.43 -40.48
CA LYS A 16 7.93 -27.68 -39.92
C LYS A 16 9.31 -27.55 -39.23
N PRO A 17 10.30 -26.79 -39.76
CA PRO A 17 11.57 -26.58 -39.07
C PRO A 17 11.41 -25.88 -37.72
N HIS A 18 10.48 -24.92 -37.60
CA HIS A 18 10.16 -24.20 -36.37
C HIS A 18 9.47 -25.11 -35.37
N ILE A 19 8.52 -25.93 -35.83
CA ILE A 19 7.83 -26.94 -35.01
C ILE A 19 8.86 -27.89 -34.38
N VAL A 20 9.76 -28.48 -35.18
CA VAL A 20 10.83 -29.38 -34.69
C VAL A 20 11.76 -28.67 -33.70
N PHE A 21 12.04 -27.37 -33.92
CA PHE A 21 12.81 -26.57 -32.97
C PHE A 21 12.10 -26.44 -31.62
N LEU A 22 10.80 -26.14 -31.61
CA LEU A 22 10.00 -26.01 -30.39
C LEU A 22 9.84 -27.34 -29.65
N GLU A 23 9.66 -28.45 -30.38
CA GLU A 23 9.63 -29.81 -29.81
C GLU A 23 10.93 -30.15 -29.09
N LYS A 24 12.08 -29.80 -29.68
CA LYS A 24 13.40 -29.95 -29.02
C LYS A 24 13.56 -29.08 -27.77
N LYS A 25 12.75 -28.02 -27.63
CA LYS A 25 12.70 -27.16 -26.43
C LYS A 25 11.67 -27.62 -25.40
N GLY A 26 10.98 -28.73 -25.65
CA GLY A 26 10.04 -29.36 -24.71
C GLY A 26 8.58 -28.95 -24.88
N TYR A 27 8.23 -28.23 -25.95
CA TYR A 27 6.83 -27.92 -26.27
C TYR A 27 6.21 -29.02 -27.13
N ASN A 28 4.91 -29.26 -26.98
CA ASN A 28 4.17 -30.14 -27.87
C ASN A 28 3.34 -29.27 -28.82
N VAL A 29 3.64 -29.28 -30.12
CA VAL A 29 2.99 -28.39 -31.08
C VAL A 29 2.06 -29.20 -31.97
N THR A 30 0.79 -28.83 -32.00
CA THR A 30 -0.23 -29.36 -32.89
C THR A 30 -0.43 -28.40 -34.06
N PRO A 31 0.12 -28.69 -35.26
CA PRO A 31 -0.10 -27.89 -36.45
C PRO A 31 -1.48 -28.16 -37.07
N VAL A 32 -2.15 -27.12 -37.55
CA VAL A 32 -3.38 -27.19 -38.35
C VAL A 32 -3.37 -26.16 -39.48
N ASN A 33 -4.07 -26.47 -40.57
CA ASN A 33 -4.03 -25.64 -41.79
C ASN A 33 -5.16 -24.61 -41.89
N ASN A 34 -6.14 -24.66 -40.98
CA ASN A 34 -7.29 -23.78 -41.01
C ASN A 34 -7.98 -23.68 -39.63
N VAL A 35 -8.79 -22.64 -39.48
CA VAL A 35 -9.49 -22.32 -38.23
C VAL A 35 -10.54 -23.36 -37.83
N ASN A 36 -11.23 -24.00 -38.80
CA ASN A 36 -12.27 -24.97 -38.47
C ASN A 36 -11.68 -26.22 -37.82
N GLU A 37 -10.56 -26.73 -38.34
CA GLU A 37 -9.81 -27.84 -37.76
C GLU A 37 -9.32 -27.52 -36.34
N ALA A 38 -8.81 -26.29 -36.13
CA ALA A 38 -8.46 -25.80 -34.80
C ALA A 38 -9.64 -25.88 -33.82
N LEU A 39 -10.82 -25.38 -34.22
CA LEU A 39 -12.01 -25.34 -33.37
C LEU A 39 -12.53 -26.75 -33.05
N GLU A 40 -12.43 -27.70 -33.97
CA GLU A 40 -12.77 -29.11 -33.74
C GLU A 40 -11.79 -29.78 -32.77
N LEU A 41 -10.48 -29.52 -32.90
CA LEU A 41 -9.48 -30.06 -31.97
C LEU A 41 -9.68 -29.51 -30.55
N MET A 42 -10.04 -28.22 -30.42
CA MET A 42 -10.34 -27.61 -29.13
C MET A 42 -11.54 -28.22 -28.41
N ASP A 43 -12.42 -28.95 -29.10
CA ASP A 43 -13.53 -29.68 -28.47
C ASP A 43 -13.07 -30.96 -27.74
N SER A 44 -11.92 -31.51 -28.13
CA SER A 44 -11.41 -32.78 -27.59
C SER A 44 -10.08 -32.64 -26.84
N GLU A 45 -9.34 -31.55 -27.07
CA GLU A 45 -8.04 -31.28 -26.48
C GLU A 45 -7.98 -29.90 -25.82
N LYS A 46 -7.13 -29.78 -24.79
CA LYS A 46 -6.78 -28.49 -24.19
C LYS A 46 -5.41 -28.02 -24.67
N PHE A 47 -5.35 -26.76 -25.07
CA PHE A 47 -4.13 -26.06 -25.45
C PHE A 47 -3.82 -24.98 -24.41
N ALA A 48 -2.53 -24.74 -24.17
CA ALA A 48 -2.10 -23.67 -23.26
C ALA A 48 -1.97 -22.33 -23.98
N LEU A 49 -1.66 -22.37 -25.28
CA LEU A 49 -1.50 -21.21 -26.16
C LEU A 49 -1.74 -21.61 -27.61
N THR A 50 -2.24 -20.68 -28.42
CA THR A 50 -2.30 -20.82 -29.88
C THR A 50 -1.48 -19.74 -30.59
N LEU A 51 -0.72 -20.16 -31.60
CA LEU A 51 -0.09 -19.30 -32.60
C LEU A 51 -1.02 -19.26 -33.80
N ILE A 52 -1.46 -18.09 -34.23
CA ILE A 52 -2.40 -17.95 -35.34
C ILE A 52 -1.87 -16.96 -36.38
N ASP A 53 -1.84 -17.37 -37.65
CA ASP A 53 -1.55 -16.46 -38.75
C ASP A 53 -2.70 -15.47 -38.95
N GLU A 54 -2.36 -14.22 -39.20
CA GLU A 54 -3.33 -13.16 -39.49
C GLU A 54 -4.05 -13.43 -40.83
N ASN A 55 -3.28 -13.79 -41.86
CA ASN A 55 -3.75 -13.80 -43.24
C ASN A 55 -3.90 -15.23 -43.76
N MET A 56 -5.05 -15.85 -43.50
CA MET A 56 -5.38 -17.19 -43.99
C MET A 56 -6.58 -17.15 -44.95
N PRO A 57 -6.62 -18.02 -45.98
CA PRO A 57 -7.79 -18.18 -46.85
C PRO A 57 -9.04 -18.61 -46.06
N GLY A 58 -10.18 -17.99 -46.37
CA GLY A 58 -11.45 -18.29 -45.73
C GLY A 58 -11.69 -17.44 -44.49
N ILE A 59 -11.29 -17.94 -43.32
CA ILE A 59 -11.44 -17.22 -42.04
C ILE A 59 -10.07 -16.63 -41.69
N SER A 60 -9.98 -15.30 -41.59
CA SER A 60 -8.75 -14.62 -41.18
C SER A 60 -8.42 -14.87 -39.71
N GLY A 61 -7.16 -14.68 -39.32
CA GLY A 61 -6.75 -14.80 -37.91
C GLY A 61 -7.47 -13.83 -36.98
N LEU A 62 -7.76 -12.61 -37.46
CA LEU A 62 -8.55 -11.62 -36.71
C LEU A 62 -9.98 -12.08 -36.47
N GLU A 63 -10.65 -12.62 -37.48
CA GLU A 63 -12.01 -13.17 -37.35
C GLU A 63 -12.05 -14.44 -36.49
N ALA A 64 -10.96 -15.21 -36.47
CA ALA A 64 -10.84 -16.44 -35.70
C ALA A 64 -10.69 -16.20 -34.18
N ILE A 65 -10.05 -15.11 -33.76
CA ILE A 65 -9.83 -14.77 -32.35
C ILE A 65 -11.12 -14.86 -31.51
N PRO A 66 -12.22 -14.15 -31.85
CA PRO A 66 -13.45 -14.23 -31.06
C PRO A 66 -14.05 -15.65 -31.06
N MET A 67 -13.89 -16.42 -32.14
CA MET A 67 -14.37 -17.81 -32.21
C MET A 67 -13.58 -18.72 -31.24
N ILE A 68 -12.25 -18.58 -31.22
CA ILE A 68 -11.35 -19.29 -30.32
C ILE A 68 -11.63 -18.92 -28.87
N LYS A 69 -11.80 -17.62 -28.57
CA LYS A 69 -12.14 -17.13 -27.22
C LYS A 69 -13.52 -17.59 -26.74
N ASN A 70 -14.48 -17.78 -27.64
CA ASN A 70 -15.78 -18.34 -27.30
C ASN A 70 -15.70 -19.83 -26.92
N LYS A 71 -14.77 -20.60 -27.53
CA LYS A 71 -14.49 -21.99 -27.13
C LYS A 71 -13.72 -22.05 -25.81
N ASP A 72 -12.67 -21.24 -25.68
CA ASP A 72 -11.85 -21.14 -24.48
C ASP A 72 -11.35 -19.71 -24.25
N SER A 73 -12.03 -19.00 -23.35
CA SER A 73 -11.67 -17.62 -22.98
C SER A 73 -10.27 -17.50 -22.36
N SER A 74 -9.77 -18.57 -21.74
CA SER A 74 -8.47 -18.61 -21.06
C SER A 74 -7.29 -18.90 -21.99
N LEU A 75 -7.55 -19.40 -23.20
CA LEU A 75 -6.51 -19.72 -24.18
C LEU A 75 -5.76 -18.44 -24.60
N LYS A 76 -4.44 -18.44 -24.40
CA LYS A 76 -3.57 -17.34 -24.82
C LYS A 76 -3.39 -17.40 -26.34
N ILE A 77 -3.61 -16.29 -27.03
CA ILE A 77 -3.51 -16.20 -28.49
C ILE A 77 -2.32 -15.31 -28.83
N VAL A 78 -1.39 -15.83 -29.61
CA VAL A 78 -0.27 -15.07 -30.16
C VAL A 78 -0.46 -14.97 -31.67
N MET A 79 -0.66 -13.75 -32.16
CA MET A 79 -0.86 -13.50 -33.58
C MET A 79 0.48 -13.49 -34.31
N VAL A 80 0.52 -14.04 -35.51
CA VAL A 80 1.66 -13.96 -36.42
C VAL A 80 1.23 -13.15 -37.64
N THR A 81 1.88 -12.00 -37.89
CA THR A 81 1.40 -11.02 -38.88
C THR A 81 2.55 -10.49 -39.75
N LYS A 82 2.26 -10.09 -40.99
CA LYS A 82 3.20 -9.34 -41.87
C LYS A 82 3.06 -7.82 -41.73
N SER A 83 2.01 -7.35 -41.05
CA SER A 83 1.63 -5.95 -41.00
C SER A 83 2.26 -5.23 -39.80
N GLU A 84 2.84 -4.06 -40.08
CA GLU A 84 3.27 -3.09 -39.06
C GLU A 84 2.23 -1.95 -38.91
N GLU A 85 1.05 -2.08 -39.51
CA GLU A 85 0.04 -1.02 -39.53
C GLU A 85 -0.64 -0.87 -38.16
N GLU A 86 -0.60 0.35 -37.63
CA GLU A 86 -1.04 0.68 -36.27
C GLU A 86 -2.51 0.29 -35.99
N HIS A 87 -3.41 0.47 -36.96
CA HIS A 87 -4.83 0.15 -36.79
C HIS A 87 -5.10 -1.36 -36.61
N ILE A 88 -4.32 -2.21 -37.30
CA ILE A 88 -4.42 -3.66 -37.18
C ILE A 88 -3.92 -4.09 -35.80
N MET A 89 -2.88 -3.44 -35.29
CA MET A 89 -2.37 -3.68 -33.94
C MET A 89 -3.38 -3.26 -32.87
N GLU A 90 -4.03 -2.11 -33.01
CA GLU A 90 -5.08 -1.65 -32.10
C GLU A 90 -6.27 -2.62 -32.07
N GLU A 91 -6.72 -3.09 -33.23
CA GLU A 91 -7.82 -4.05 -33.36
C GLU A 91 -7.47 -5.40 -32.74
N ALA A 92 -6.25 -5.89 -32.95
CA ALA A 92 -5.77 -7.13 -32.36
C ALA A 92 -5.67 -7.03 -30.82
N ILE A 93 -5.15 -5.92 -30.29
CA ILE A 93 -5.10 -5.65 -28.84
C ILE A 93 -6.52 -5.57 -28.26
N GLY A 94 -7.44 -4.88 -28.96
CA GLY A 94 -8.86 -4.81 -28.58
C GLY A 94 -9.54 -6.19 -28.56
N SER A 95 -9.02 -7.15 -29.34
CA SER A 95 -9.52 -8.52 -29.46
C SER A 95 -8.91 -9.51 -28.45
N GLN A 96 -8.18 -9.02 -27.43
CA GLN A 96 -7.63 -9.83 -26.31
C GLN A 96 -6.56 -10.86 -26.70
N ILE A 97 -5.69 -10.53 -27.67
CA ILE A 97 -4.46 -11.30 -27.89
C ILE A 97 -3.48 -11.12 -26.73
N ALA A 98 -2.62 -12.11 -26.52
CA ALA A 98 -1.57 -12.08 -25.50
C ALA A 98 -0.25 -11.49 -26.03
N ASP A 99 0.03 -11.66 -27.32
CA ASP A 99 1.24 -11.16 -27.99
C ASP A 99 1.06 -11.17 -29.51
N TYR A 100 1.99 -10.56 -30.23
CA TYR A 100 2.09 -10.73 -31.67
C TYR A 100 3.55 -10.88 -32.11
N ILE A 101 3.77 -11.51 -33.27
CA ILE A 101 5.07 -11.78 -33.86
C ILE A 101 5.05 -11.34 -35.32
N LEU A 102 6.01 -10.50 -35.72
CA LEU A 102 6.17 -10.07 -37.11
C LEU A 102 6.84 -11.16 -37.96
N LYS A 103 6.30 -11.43 -39.14
CA LYS A 103 6.93 -12.26 -40.18
C LYS A 103 8.08 -11.46 -40.83
N PRO A 104 9.22 -12.09 -41.19
CA PRO A 104 9.48 -13.53 -41.20
C PRO A 104 9.72 -14.10 -39.80
N VAL A 105 9.07 -15.23 -39.52
CA VAL A 105 9.04 -15.79 -38.16
C VAL A 105 10.41 -16.35 -37.77
N ASN A 106 11.03 -15.77 -36.75
CA ASN A 106 12.28 -16.29 -36.18
C ASN A 106 11.94 -17.33 -35.07
N PRO A 107 12.47 -18.57 -35.12
CA PRO A 107 12.20 -19.58 -34.09
C PRO A 107 12.50 -19.12 -32.65
N ASN A 108 13.51 -18.26 -32.46
CA ASN A 108 13.81 -17.71 -31.13
C ASN A 108 12.78 -16.67 -30.68
N GLN A 109 12.19 -15.89 -31.59
CA GLN A 109 11.11 -14.96 -31.24
C GLN A 109 9.87 -15.72 -30.78
N ILE A 110 9.51 -16.81 -31.47
CA ILE A 110 8.42 -17.69 -31.01
C ILE A 110 8.73 -18.24 -29.63
N LEU A 111 9.92 -18.78 -29.42
CA LEU A 111 10.32 -19.33 -28.12
C LEU A 111 10.26 -18.28 -27.00
N LEU A 112 10.66 -17.04 -27.26
CA LEU A 112 10.56 -15.94 -26.30
C LEU A 112 9.11 -15.59 -25.99
N SER A 113 8.25 -15.52 -27.01
CA SER A 113 6.82 -15.28 -26.83
C SER A 113 6.15 -16.43 -26.06
N LEU A 114 6.49 -17.68 -26.34
CA LEU A 114 6.00 -18.85 -25.58
C LEU A 114 6.45 -18.79 -24.12
N LYS A 115 7.73 -18.51 -23.85
CA LYS A 115 8.23 -18.39 -22.47
C LYS A 115 7.56 -17.25 -21.71
N LYS A 116 7.39 -16.09 -22.34
CA LYS A 116 6.66 -14.95 -21.77
C LYS A 116 5.23 -15.36 -21.45
N ASN A 117 4.51 -15.93 -22.41
CA ASN A 117 3.09 -16.21 -22.22
C ASN A 117 2.81 -17.45 -21.35
N LEU A 118 3.71 -18.43 -21.26
CA LEU A 118 3.45 -19.69 -20.55
C LEU A 118 4.21 -19.84 -19.24
N GLN A 119 5.39 -19.22 -19.12
CA GLN A 119 6.33 -19.46 -18.00
C GLN A 119 6.69 -18.20 -17.21
N GLU A 120 6.14 -17.02 -17.55
CA GLU A 120 6.51 -15.76 -16.91
C GLU A 120 6.34 -15.78 -15.39
N GLU A 121 5.22 -16.28 -14.87
CA GLU A 121 4.97 -16.37 -13.43
C GLU A 121 6.04 -17.22 -12.72
N ASN A 122 6.30 -18.43 -13.24
CA ASN A 122 7.31 -19.35 -12.70
C ASN A 122 8.74 -18.77 -12.78
N LEU A 123 9.10 -18.08 -13.87
CA LEU A 123 10.42 -17.49 -14.05
C LEU A 123 10.62 -16.28 -13.13
N VAL A 124 9.60 -15.44 -12.97
CA VAL A 124 9.61 -14.31 -12.04
C VAL A 124 9.74 -14.80 -10.59
N GLU A 125 9.00 -15.84 -10.23
CA GLU A 125 9.06 -16.46 -8.91
C GLU A 125 10.46 -17.02 -8.60
N GLN A 126 10.99 -17.90 -9.47
CA GLN A 126 12.33 -18.48 -9.29
C GLN A 126 13.43 -17.41 -9.19
N LYS A 127 13.35 -16.38 -10.04
CA LYS A 127 14.30 -15.27 -10.01
C LYS A 127 14.17 -14.45 -8.72
N THR A 128 12.95 -14.20 -8.25
CA THR A 128 12.69 -13.47 -7.00
C THR A 128 13.27 -14.22 -5.81
N ILE A 129 13.03 -15.52 -5.71
CA ILE A 129 13.58 -16.38 -4.66
C ILE A 129 15.11 -16.36 -4.69
N LEU A 130 15.72 -16.57 -5.86
CA LEU A 130 17.19 -16.57 -5.99
C LEU A 130 17.82 -15.22 -5.60
N GLN A 131 17.21 -14.10 -6.02
CA GLN A 131 17.70 -12.78 -5.65
C GLN A 131 17.54 -12.52 -4.15
N TYR A 132 16.42 -12.92 -3.55
CA TYR A 132 16.22 -12.76 -2.12
C TYR A 132 17.20 -13.60 -1.30
N GLN A 133 17.50 -14.84 -1.72
CA GLN A 133 18.52 -15.67 -1.06
C GLN A 133 19.89 -14.98 -1.01
N GLN A 134 20.26 -14.25 -2.07
CA GLN A 134 21.50 -13.47 -2.13
C GLN A 134 21.42 -12.25 -1.19
N GLU A 135 20.29 -11.54 -1.22
CA GLU A 135 20.11 -10.33 -0.41
C GLU A 135 19.84 -10.60 1.07
N PHE A 136 19.34 -11.78 1.45
CA PHE A 136 18.97 -12.10 2.82
C PHE A 136 20.14 -11.89 3.80
N ARG A 137 21.36 -12.29 3.39
CA ARG A 137 22.58 -12.10 4.18
C ARG A 137 22.96 -10.63 4.29
N ASN A 138 22.79 -9.86 3.21
CA ASN A 138 23.07 -8.42 3.19
C ASN A 138 22.11 -7.68 4.13
N LEU A 139 20.80 -7.95 4.04
CA LEU A 139 19.79 -7.35 4.93
C LEU A 139 20.03 -7.71 6.39
N SER A 140 20.43 -8.95 6.69
CA SER A 140 20.77 -9.36 8.05
C SER A 140 22.01 -8.65 8.59
N MET A 141 23.02 -8.45 7.74
CA MET A 141 24.23 -7.72 8.09
C MET A 141 23.94 -6.23 8.30
N GLU A 142 23.21 -5.61 7.36
CA GLU A 142 22.84 -4.19 7.37
C GLU A 142 22.07 -3.83 8.64
N LEU A 143 21.13 -4.69 9.07
CA LEU A 143 20.36 -4.51 10.30
C LEU A 143 21.27 -4.26 11.52
N SER A 144 22.42 -4.93 11.60
CA SER A 144 23.37 -4.78 12.72
C SER A 144 24.07 -3.41 12.76
N TYR A 145 24.02 -2.65 11.67
CA TYR A 145 24.71 -1.36 11.49
C TYR A 145 23.77 -0.17 11.37
N LEU A 146 22.45 -0.34 11.49
CA LEU A 146 21.52 0.79 11.48
C LEU A 146 21.75 1.65 12.73
N ARG A 147 22.00 2.95 12.56
CA ARG A 147 22.30 3.88 13.67
C ARG A 147 21.46 5.15 13.64
N THR A 148 20.98 5.55 12.48
CA THR A 148 20.23 6.80 12.28
C THR A 148 18.79 6.53 11.87
N TYR A 149 17.91 7.52 11.99
CA TYR A 149 16.52 7.39 11.52
C TYR A 149 16.47 7.21 9.99
N GLN A 150 17.43 7.76 9.24
CA GLN A 150 17.54 7.53 7.81
C GLN A 150 17.85 6.07 7.49
N ASP A 151 18.80 5.46 8.23
CA ASP A 151 19.14 4.04 8.03
C ASP A 151 17.92 3.15 8.21
N TRP A 152 17.13 3.40 9.26
CA TRP A 152 15.91 2.63 9.54
C TRP A 152 14.84 2.78 8.47
N ALA A 153 14.62 3.99 7.98
CA ALA A 153 13.64 4.23 6.93
C ALA A 153 14.06 3.59 5.59
N GLU A 154 15.33 3.70 5.20
CA GLU A 154 15.83 3.06 3.98
C GLU A 154 15.82 1.53 4.09
N TYR A 155 16.17 0.99 5.26
CA TYR A 155 16.03 -0.43 5.54
C TYR A 155 14.58 -0.89 5.42
N TYR A 156 13.63 -0.16 6.03
CA TYR A 156 12.21 -0.49 5.97
C TYR A 156 11.68 -0.49 4.52
N LYS A 157 12.06 0.50 3.70
CA LYS A 157 11.72 0.52 2.27
C LYS A 157 12.26 -0.70 1.53
N LYS A 158 13.48 -1.17 1.83
CA LYS A 158 14.03 -2.40 1.24
C LYS A 158 13.19 -3.63 1.62
N ILE A 159 12.79 -3.76 2.88
CA ILE A 159 11.91 -4.85 3.34
C ILE A 159 10.57 -4.79 2.60
N VAL A 160 9.92 -3.62 2.54
CA VAL A 160 8.67 -3.43 1.81
C VAL A 160 8.80 -3.82 0.34
N ASN A 161 9.88 -3.40 -0.33
CA ASN A 161 10.13 -3.77 -1.72
C ASN A 161 10.23 -5.29 -1.93
N TRP A 162 10.78 -6.02 -0.96
CA TRP A 162 10.78 -7.47 -0.98
C TRP A 162 9.39 -8.06 -0.72
N GLU A 163 8.65 -7.54 0.25
CA GLU A 163 7.27 -7.98 0.53
C GLU A 163 6.40 -7.88 -0.73
N LEU A 164 6.49 -6.77 -1.47
CA LEU A 164 5.75 -6.56 -2.72
C LEU A 164 6.17 -7.50 -3.86
N LYS A 165 7.45 -7.91 -3.91
CA LYS A 165 7.90 -8.91 -4.89
C LYS A 165 7.36 -10.31 -4.54
N PHE A 166 7.31 -10.64 -3.25
CA PHE A 166 6.76 -11.90 -2.77
C PHE A 166 5.23 -12.00 -2.92
N ASP A 167 4.51 -10.89 -3.13
CA ASP A 167 3.08 -10.95 -3.46
C ASP A 167 2.81 -11.76 -4.75
N LYS A 168 3.79 -11.87 -5.65
CA LYS A 168 3.71 -12.65 -6.90
C LYS A 168 4.23 -14.09 -6.77
N VAL A 169 4.77 -14.45 -5.61
CA VAL A 169 5.32 -15.77 -5.31
C VAL A 169 4.24 -16.60 -4.64
N THR A 170 4.15 -17.89 -4.99
CA THR A 170 3.21 -18.85 -4.40
C THR A 170 3.84 -19.66 -3.27
N ASP A 171 5.17 -19.79 -3.27
CA ASP A 171 5.93 -20.41 -2.17
C ASP A 171 5.96 -19.52 -0.90
N ASN A 172 5.50 -20.09 0.21
CA ASN A 172 5.41 -19.40 1.49
C ASN A 172 6.72 -19.43 2.31
N GLU A 173 7.67 -20.35 2.04
CA GLU A 173 8.84 -20.53 2.93
C GLU A 173 9.72 -19.26 2.97
N PHE A 174 9.99 -18.65 1.82
CA PHE A 174 10.79 -17.42 1.74
C PHE A 174 10.03 -16.19 2.24
N ALA A 175 8.70 -16.17 2.08
CA ALA A 175 7.87 -15.12 2.64
C ALA A 175 7.91 -15.14 4.18
N ASP A 176 7.84 -16.32 4.79
CA ASP A 176 7.96 -16.50 6.25
C ASP A 176 9.34 -16.10 6.77
N LEU A 177 10.40 -16.37 6.00
CA LEU A 177 11.76 -15.92 6.34
C LEU A 177 11.87 -14.39 6.33
N LEU A 178 11.27 -13.71 5.34
CA LEU A 178 11.21 -12.25 5.29
C LEU A 178 10.41 -11.68 6.46
N GLN A 179 9.27 -12.29 6.79
CA GLN A 179 8.49 -11.88 7.96
C GLN A 179 9.28 -12.00 9.25
N SER A 180 10.05 -13.08 9.41
CA SER A 180 10.93 -13.26 10.57
C SER A 180 12.02 -12.18 10.65
N GLN A 181 12.61 -11.79 9.51
CA GLN A 181 13.59 -10.71 9.43
C GLN A 181 12.98 -9.35 9.81
N LYS A 182 11.75 -9.07 9.38
CA LYS A 182 10.99 -7.87 9.75
C LYS A 182 10.65 -7.85 11.25
N GLU A 183 10.26 -8.98 11.82
CA GLU A 183 10.00 -9.10 13.26
C GLU A 183 11.28 -8.81 14.09
N GLU A 184 12.45 -9.31 13.66
CA GLU A 184 13.73 -8.99 14.30
C GLU A 184 14.10 -7.50 14.14
N ALA A 185 13.89 -6.94 12.96
CA ALA A 185 14.09 -5.52 12.71
C ALA A 185 13.20 -4.66 13.63
N ASN A 186 11.94 -5.05 13.83
CA ASN A 186 11.03 -4.37 14.75
C ASN A 186 11.48 -4.41 16.21
N ILE A 187 12.11 -5.51 16.66
CA ILE A 187 12.68 -5.59 18.02
C ILE A 187 13.82 -4.58 18.19
N GLN A 188 14.72 -4.51 17.22
CA GLN A 188 15.84 -3.59 17.24
C GLN A 188 15.40 -2.13 17.04
N PHE A 189 14.40 -1.90 16.19
CA PHE A 189 13.80 -0.59 15.95
C PHE A 189 13.13 -0.04 17.22
N ALA A 190 12.42 -0.88 17.98
CA ALA A 190 11.83 -0.45 19.24
C ALA A 190 12.90 0.07 20.23
N LYS A 191 14.03 -0.64 20.35
CA LYS A 191 15.18 -0.18 21.15
C LYS A 191 15.77 1.12 20.62
N PHE A 192 15.83 1.27 19.30
CA PHE A 192 16.28 2.52 18.68
C PHE A 192 15.36 3.68 19.05
N ILE A 193 14.03 3.52 18.95
CA ILE A 193 13.07 4.54 19.36
C ILE A 193 13.22 4.87 20.85
N GLU A 194 13.30 3.87 21.72
CA GLU A 194 13.50 4.06 23.17
C GLU A 194 14.71 4.92 23.53
N ASN A 195 15.79 4.78 22.76
CA ASN A 195 17.06 5.46 23.02
C ASN A 195 17.16 6.85 22.38
N ASN A 196 16.31 7.20 21.41
CA ASN A 196 16.49 8.41 20.58
C ASN A 196 15.26 9.32 20.54
N TYR A 197 14.06 8.80 20.79
CA TYR A 197 12.82 9.54 20.56
C TYR A 197 12.65 10.76 21.48
N GLU A 198 13.09 10.67 22.75
CA GLU A 198 13.09 11.83 23.64
C GLU A 198 13.99 12.94 23.08
N ASP A 199 15.21 12.61 22.67
CA ASP A 199 16.20 13.57 22.15
C ASP A 199 15.69 14.26 20.87
N TRP A 200 15.00 13.53 19.98
CA TRP A 200 14.39 14.11 18.77
C TRP A 200 13.42 15.25 19.06
N LEU A 201 12.79 15.27 20.23
CA LEU A 201 11.83 16.30 20.60
C LEU A 201 12.50 17.56 21.18
N HIS A 202 13.75 17.45 21.65
CA HIS A 202 14.47 18.54 22.32
C HIS A 202 15.68 19.07 21.54
N GLU A 203 16.26 18.25 20.68
CA GLU A 203 17.49 18.56 19.95
C GLU A 203 17.24 18.98 18.48
N SER A 204 18.33 19.34 17.80
CA SER A 204 18.31 19.78 16.40
C SER A 204 18.41 18.64 15.39
N ASP A 205 19.11 17.55 15.72
CA ASP A 205 19.18 16.37 14.82
C ASP A 205 17.98 15.46 15.08
N LYS A 206 17.03 15.49 14.14
CA LYS A 206 15.76 14.78 14.25
C LYS A 206 15.15 14.51 12.90
N PRO A 207 14.33 13.44 12.78
CA PRO A 207 13.52 13.24 11.59
C PRO A 207 12.46 14.33 11.46
N ILE A 208 11.91 14.47 10.25
CA ILE A 208 10.62 15.13 10.08
C ILE A 208 9.56 14.28 10.80
N MET A 209 8.73 14.92 11.61
CA MET A 209 7.70 14.25 12.41
C MET A 209 6.31 14.83 12.10
N SER A 210 5.24 14.18 12.58
CA SER A 210 3.85 14.62 12.34
C SER A 210 3.66 16.12 12.57
N HIS A 211 4.17 16.66 13.68
CA HIS A 211 4.00 18.07 14.06
C HIS A 211 4.85 19.07 13.25
N THR A 212 5.87 18.61 12.50
CA THR A 212 6.74 19.49 11.69
C THR A 212 6.50 19.34 10.19
N LEU A 213 5.95 18.21 9.75
CA LEU A 213 5.78 17.88 8.33
C LEU A 213 5.05 18.97 7.53
N PHE A 214 3.95 19.52 8.05
CA PHE A 214 3.19 20.54 7.34
C PHE A 214 4.04 21.79 7.11
N LYS A 215 4.74 22.29 8.14
CA LYS A 215 5.62 23.46 8.03
C LYS A 215 6.77 23.22 7.05
N ASP A 216 7.39 22.05 7.12
CA ASP A 216 8.67 21.82 6.45
C ASP A 216 8.50 21.33 5.01
N LYS A 217 7.39 20.65 4.70
CA LYS A 217 7.15 20.02 3.39
C LYS A 217 5.86 20.45 2.68
N VAL A 218 4.80 20.82 3.40
CA VAL A 218 3.50 21.19 2.78
C VAL A 218 3.40 22.69 2.53
N LYS A 219 3.76 23.52 3.52
CA LYS A 219 3.76 24.99 3.42
C LYS A 219 4.50 25.50 2.17
N PRO A 220 5.72 25.02 1.83
CA PRO A 220 6.43 25.54 0.65
C PRO A 220 5.69 25.30 -0.67
N GLU A 221 4.86 24.25 -0.74
CA GLU A 221 4.04 23.97 -1.92
C GLU A 221 2.80 24.89 -1.97
N VAL A 222 2.11 25.06 -0.83
CA VAL A 222 0.92 25.94 -0.71
C VAL A 222 1.26 27.42 -0.98
N GLU A 223 2.49 27.84 -0.69
CA GLU A 223 2.95 29.19 -0.99
C GLU A 223 2.98 29.47 -2.50
N LYS A 224 3.35 28.46 -3.30
CA LYS A 224 3.60 28.61 -4.75
C LYS A 224 2.38 28.29 -5.59
N GLU A 225 1.67 27.22 -5.25
CA GLU A 225 0.66 26.60 -6.13
C GLU A 225 -0.58 26.17 -5.35
N LYS A 226 -1.63 25.78 -6.08
CA LYS A 226 -2.80 25.13 -5.47
C LYS A 226 -2.44 23.71 -5.06
N VAL A 227 -2.76 23.34 -3.82
CA VAL A 227 -2.44 22.03 -3.27
C VAL A 227 -3.70 21.29 -2.86
N LEU A 228 -3.82 20.05 -3.35
CA LEU A 228 -4.69 19.04 -2.79
C LEU A 228 -3.86 18.24 -1.79
N LEU A 229 -4.09 18.45 -0.49
CA LEU A 229 -3.51 17.65 0.56
C LEU A 229 -4.47 16.49 0.87
N LEU A 230 -4.08 15.29 0.48
CA LEU A 230 -4.80 14.05 0.76
C LEU A 230 -4.11 13.33 1.92
N MET A 231 -4.75 13.33 3.08
CA MET A 231 -4.34 12.54 4.24
C MET A 231 -5.20 11.28 4.32
N ILE A 232 -4.60 10.12 4.10
CA ILE A 232 -5.28 8.83 4.21
C ILE A 232 -4.95 8.26 5.58
N ASP A 233 -5.94 8.12 6.44
CA ASP A 233 -5.83 7.53 7.77
C ASP A 233 -5.19 6.14 7.69
N ASN A 234 -4.18 5.89 8.52
CA ASN A 234 -3.64 4.55 8.70
C ASN A 234 -3.00 3.93 7.44
N LEU A 235 -2.55 4.75 6.48
CA LEU A 235 -1.90 4.25 5.25
C LEU A 235 -0.43 3.89 5.50
N ARG A 236 -0.09 2.61 5.33
CA ARG A 236 1.29 2.12 5.39
C ARG A 236 2.06 2.38 4.08
N TYR A 237 3.39 2.35 4.17
CA TYR A 237 4.27 2.56 3.02
C TYR A 237 4.07 1.50 1.92
N ASP A 238 3.87 0.23 2.29
CA ASP A 238 3.61 -0.86 1.36
C ASP A 238 2.26 -0.72 0.64
N GLN A 239 1.23 -0.23 1.33
CA GLN A 239 -0.04 0.10 0.71
C GLN A 239 0.09 1.27 -0.27
N TRP A 240 0.80 2.34 0.10
CA TRP A 240 1.09 3.46 -0.80
C TRP A 240 1.72 2.97 -2.10
N LYS A 241 2.70 2.08 -2.02
CA LYS A 241 3.38 1.51 -3.20
C LYS A 241 2.46 0.74 -4.13
N VAL A 242 1.45 0.07 -3.60
CA VAL A 242 0.47 -0.65 -4.43
C VAL A 242 -0.51 0.32 -5.09
N VAL A 243 -0.94 1.37 -4.40
CA VAL A 243 -1.93 2.32 -4.94
C VAL A 243 -1.31 3.44 -5.79
N GLU A 244 -0.03 3.78 -5.60
CA GLU A 244 0.71 4.82 -6.32
C GLU A 244 0.47 4.80 -7.84
N PRO A 245 0.48 3.64 -8.55
CA PRO A 245 0.18 3.57 -9.98
C PRO A 245 -1.20 4.11 -10.39
N LEU A 246 -2.19 4.11 -9.49
CA LEU A 246 -3.51 4.70 -9.77
C LEU A 246 -3.45 6.23 -9.86
N PHE A 247 -2.58 6.84 -9.07
CA PHE A 247 -2.38 8.29 -9.03
C PHE A 247 -1.48 8.76 -10.16
N THR A 248 -0.40 8.02 -10.45
CA THR A 248 0.56 8.37 -11.51
C THR A 248 0.00 8.23 -12.93
N LYS A 249 -1.23 7.71 -13.08
CA LYS A 249 -2.00 7.86 -14.33
C LYS A 249 -2.24 9.33 -14.66
N TYR A 250 -2.58 10.15 -13.67
CA TYR A 250 -2.96 11.56 -13.82
C TYR A 250 -1.87 12.56 -13.38
N TYR A 251 -0.89 12.07 -12.62
CA TYR A 251 0.16 12.89 -12.03
C TYR A 251 1.57 12.39 -12.38
N ASN A 252 2.55 13.29 -12.44
CA ASN A 252 3.97 13.00 -12.45
C ASN A 252 4.51 13.04 -11.02
N LYS A 253 5.31 12.04 -10.63
CA LYS A 253 5.92 12.02 -9.30
C LYS A 253 7.07 13.01 -9.22
N VAL A 254 6.98 13.96 -8.27
CA VAL A 254 8.05 14.94 -7.99
C VAL A 254 8.98 14.41 -6.91
N SER A 255 8.41 13.96 -5.80
CA SER A 255 9.18 13.38 -4.69
C SER A 255 8.41 12.28 -3.98
N GLU A 256 9.17 11.37 -3.40
CA GLU A 256 8.69 10.33 -2.51
C GLU A 256 9.63 10.29 -1.29
N ASP A 257 9.11 10.75 -0.17
CA ASP A 257 9.78 10.80 1.11
C ASP A 257 9.05 9.90 2.12
N TYR A 258 9.55 9.93 3.34
CA TYR A 258 8.92 9.37 4.53
C TYR A 258 9.03 10.39 5.64
N TYR A 259 8.26 10.17 6.69
CA TYR A 259 8.42 10.87 7.95
C TYR A 259 8.04 9.97 9.11
N TYR A 260 8.33 10.41 10.34
CA TYR A 260 8.07 9.65 11.55
C TYR A 260 6.77 10.10 12.21
N SER A 261 5.81 9.18 12.37
CA SER A 261 4.64 9.43 13.20
C SER A 261 5.09 9.68 14.65
N ILE A 262 4.43 10.61 15.34
CA ILE A 262 4.68 10.80 16.77
C ILE A 262 4.09 9.64 17.58
N LEU A 263 4.53 9.50 18.83
CA LEU A 263 3.97 8.55 19.78
C LEU A 263 2.90 9.25 20.65
N PRO A 264 1.78 8.57 20.97
CA PRO A 264 1.29 7.34 20.35
C PRO A 264 1.04 7.48 18.84
N THR A 265 1.31 6.42 18.06
CA THR A 265 0.98 6.29 16.64
C THR A 265 -0.53 6.08 16.43
N ALA A 266 -1.33 7.00 16.94
CA ALA A 266 -2.78 6.94 16.93
C ALA A 266 -3.38 8.26 16.49
N THR A 267 -4.54 8.19 15.84
CA THR A 267 -5.20 9.32 15.19
C THR A 267 -5.29 10.56 16.07
N GLN A 268 -5.79 10.41 17.31
CA GLN A 268 -5.94 11.50 18.28
C GLN A 268 -4.64 12.28 18.51
N TYR A 269 -3.50 11.61 18.44
CA TYR A 269 -2.21 12.20 18.72
C TYR A 269 -1.55 12.65 17.43
N ALA A 270 -1.27 11.73 16.51
CA ALA A 270 -0.48 11.99 15.32
C ALA A 270 -1.20 12.93 14.33
N ARG A 271 -2.49 12.72 14.07
CA ARG A 271 -3.26 13.54 13.13
C ARG A 271 -3.47 14.95 13.63
N ASN A 272 -3.91 15.08 14.88
CA ASN A 272 -4.11 16.38 15.50
C ASN A 272 -2.78 17.15 15.58
N SER A 273 -1.66 16.46 15.83
CA SER A 273 -0.34 17.08 15.82
C SER A 273 0.07 17.57 14.44
N PHE A 274 -0.26 16.83 13.38
CA PHE A 274 -0.05 17.29 12.00
C PHE A 274 -0.86 18.55 11.68
N PHE A 275 -2.17 18.55 11.97
CA PHE A 275 -3.01 19.71 11.67
C PHE A 275 -2.76 20.90 12.59
N ALA A 276 -2.37 20.68 13.84
CA ALA A 276 -2.00 21.75 14.74
C ALA A 276 -0.59 22.28 14.49
N GLY A 277 0.33 21.45 13.97
CA GLY A 277 1.75 21.78 13.86
C GLY A 277 2.38 21.99 15.23
N LEU A 278 2.01 21.13 16.19
CA LEU A 278 2.31 21.18 17.62
C LEU A 278 2.31 19.76 18.18
N MET A 279 3.01 19.52 19.29
CA MET A 279 2.93 18.28 20.04
C MET A 279 1.66 18.22 20.92
N PRO A 280 1.17 17.03 21.32
CA PRO A 280 -0.11 16.85 22.02
C PRO A 280 -0.34 17.75 23.25
N SER A 281 0.63 17.88 24.16
CA SER A 281 0.48 18.74 25.34
C SER A 281 0.48 20.24 25.01
N GLU A 282 1.10 20.63 23.89
CA GLU A 282 1.06 22.00 23.39
C GLU A 282 -0.30 22.31 22.76
N ILE A 283 -0.94 21.33 22.11
CA ILE A 283 -2.32 21.44 21.62
C ILE A 283 -3.27 21.60 22.80
N GLU A 284 -3.18 20.74 23.82
CA GLU A 284 -3.98 20.82 25.04
C GLU A 284 -3.86 22.20 25.70
N LYS A 285 -2.64 22.73 25.82
CA LYS A 285 -2.41 24.06 26.41
C LYS A 285 -2.97 25.19 25.55
N ARG A 286 -2.90 25.08 24.22
CA ARG A 286 -3.33 26.13 23.29
C ARG A 286 -4.84 26.13 23.05
N PHE A 287 -5.45 24.95 23.08
CA PHE A 287 -6.87 24.71 22.81
C PHE A 287 -7.49 23.81 23.89
N PRO A 288 -7.56 24.28 25.15
CA PRO A 288 -8.03 23.45 26.27
C PRO A 288 -9.46 22.94 26.07
N ASP A 289 -10.32 23.68 25.37
CA ASP A 289 -11.71 23.28 25.11
C ASP A 289 -11.87 22.40 23.85
N LYS A 290 -10.78 22.12 23.13
CA LYS A 290 -10.76 21.33 21.88
C LYS A 290 -9.86 20.10 21.94
N TRP A 291 -9.22 19.86 23.07
CA TRP A 291 -8.45 18.65 23.33
C TRP A 291 -9.18 17.80 24.36
N PHE A 292 -9.46 16.55 24.01
CA PHE A 292 -10.05 15.58 24.93
C PHE A 292 -9.04 14.48 25.20
N ASN A 293 -8.79 14.17 26.47
CA ASN A 293 -7.92 13.08 26.88
C ASN A 293 -8.59 11.70 26.68
N ASP A 294 -7.79 10.63 26.76
CA ASP A 294 -8.27 9.26 26.50
C ASP A 294 -9.51 8.86 27.29
N ASN A 295 -9.56 9.27 28.56
CA ASN A 295 -10.59 8.97 29.54
C ASN A 295 -11.79 9.93 29.50
N GLU A 296 -11.75 10.96 28.65
CA GLU A 296 -12.81 11.97 28.54
C GLU A 296 -13.80 11.58 27.42
N GLU A 297 -15.07 11.93 27.64
CA GLU A 297 -16.13 11.74 26.64
C GLU A 297 -16.06 12.83 25.58
N GLY A 298 -16.15 12.46 24.30
CA GLY A 298 -16.11 13.39 23.18
C GLY A 298 -15.46 12.81 21.94
N ASN A 299 -15.60 13.50 20.81
CA ASN A 299 -14.89 13.13 19.59
C ASN A 299 -13.50 13.76 19.58
N LYS A 300 -12.48 12.93 19.78
CA LYS A 300 -11.06 13.31 19.83
C LYS A 300 -10.51 13.89 18.51
N ASN A 301 -11.24 13.74 17.40
CA ASN A 301 -10.82 14.13 16.05
C ASN A 301 -11.85 15.06 15.40
N GLU A 302 -12.43 15.99 16.17
CA GLU A 302 -13.46 16.93 15.68
C GLU A 302 -12.88 18.26 15.19
N PHE A 303 -11.80 18.73 15.81
CA PHE A 303 -11.28 20.11 15.64
C PHE A 303 -10.05 20.22 14.72
N GLU A 304 -9.80 19.20 13.89
CA GLU A 304 -8.67 19.17 12.95
C GLU A 304 -8.64 20.41 12.04
N ARG A 305 -9.82 20.85 11.58
CA ARG A 305 -9.96 22.08 10.79
C ARG A 305 -9.50 23.31 11.55
N ASP A 306 -9.96 23.48 12.80
CA ASP A 306 -9.59 24.62 13.64
C ASP A 306 -8.07 24.65 13.91
N PHE A 307 -7.48 23.49 14.15
CA PHE A 307 -6.04 23.35 14.33
C PHE A 307 -5.27 23.78 13.09
N LEU A 308 -5.73 23.37 11.90
CA LEU A 308 -5.11 23.76 10.65
C LEU A 308 -5.26 25.26 10.37
N GLU A 309 -6.43 25.86 10.65
CA GLU A 309 -6.65 27.30 10.49
C GLU A 309 -5.70 28.11 11.39
N ASP A 310 -5.50 27.70 12.65
CA ASP A 310 -4.52 28.33 13.54
C ASP A 310 -3.07 28.11 13.05
N GLN A 311 -2.71 26.89 12.64
CA GLN A 311 -1.38 26.59 12.12
C GLN A 311 -1.06 27.45 10.89
N MET A 312 -1.98 27.53 9.91
CA MET A 312 -1.82 28.36 8.72
C MET A 312 -1.59 29.83 9.10
N LYS A 313 -2.33 30.35 10.08
CA LYS A 313 -2.11 31.71 10.60
C LYS A 313 -0.72 31.89 11.21
N ARG A 314 -0.26 30.96 12.05
CA ARG A 314 1.08 30.99 12.65
C ARG A 314 2.20 30.92 11.60
N LEU A 315 1.94 30.24 10.48
CA LEU A 315 2.89 30.06 9.39
C LEU A 315 2.84 31.16 8.32
N GLY A 316 2.03 32.21 8.50
CA GLY A 316 1.93 33.33 7.56
C GLY A 316 1.11 33.03 6.30
N LEU A 317 0.28 31.98 6.32
CA LEU A 317 -0.59 31.59 5.21
C LEU A 317 -2.00 32.19 5.31
N SER A 318 -2.20 33.26 6.10
CA SER A 318 -3.52 33.86 6.31
C SER A 318 -4.16 34.45 5.05
N SER A 319 -3.37 34.71 3.99
CA SER A 319 -3.88 35.15 2.68
C SER A 319 -4.34 34.00 1.79
N LYS A 320 -3.99 32.75 2.14
CA LYS A 320 -4.33 31.56 1.36
C LYS A 320 -5.69 31.02 1.79
N SER A 321 -6.54 30.76 0.82
CA SER A 321 -7.85 30.15 1.02
C SER A 321 -7.72 28.65 1.29
N MET A 322 -8.45 28.14 2.27
CA MET A 322 -8.41 26.74 2.66
C MET A 322 -9.82 26.14 2.77
N LYS A 323 -9.96 24.91 2.27
CA LYS A 323 -11.15 24.08 2.49
C LYS A 323 -10.74 22.73 3.06
N TYR A 324 -11.32 22.37 4.21
CA TYR A 324 -11.13 21.08 4.87
C TYR A 324 -12.37 20.20 4.67
N LEU A 325 -12.16 18.95 4.26
CA LEU A 325 -13.20 17.95 4.00
C LEU A 325 -12.78 16.61 4.62
N LYS A 326 -13.63 16.05 5.48
CA LYS A 326 -13.40 14.74 6.11
C LYS A 326 -14.37 13.72 5.55
N VAL A 327 -13.86 12.69 4.89
CA VAL A 327 -14.67 11.67 4.24
C VAL A 327 -14.99 10.54 5.20
N LEU A 328 -16.28 10.45 5.54
CA LEU A 328 -16.79 9.48 6.51
C LEU A 328 -17.35 8.21 5.84
N ASN A 329 -17.83 8.34 4.60
CA ASN A 329 -18.45 7.25 3.83
C ASN A 329 -18.46 7.57 2.33
N ALA A 330 -18.87 6.58 1.52
CA ALA A 330 -18.92 6.68 0.07
C ALA A 330 -19.94 7.72 -0.46
N ASP A 331 -21.03 7.98 0.27
CA ASP A 331 -22.00 9.01 -0.13
C ASP A 331 -21.39 10.41 0.00
N PHE A 332 -20.65 10.65 1.07
CA PHE A 332 -19.93 11.91 1.27
C PHE A 332 -18.81 12.07 0.26
N GLU A 333 -18.10 10.99 -0.06
CA GLU A 333 -17.11 10.94 -1.13
C GLU A 333 -17.70 11.35 -2.48
N ARG A 334 -18.84 10.77 -2.86
CA ARG A 334 -19.56 11.12 -4.10
C ARG A 334 -20.03 12.58 -4.10
N LYS A 335 -20.51 13.06 -2.96
CA LYS A 335 -20.91 14.47 -2.80
C LYS A 335 -19.74 15.42 -3.04
N ILE A 336 -18.54 15.14 -2.51
CA ILE A 336 -17.36 15.97 -2.76
C ILE A 336 -17.01 16.01 -4.24
N TYR A 337 -17.13 14.87 -4.94
CA TYR A 337 -16.93 14.82 -6.39
C TYR A 337 -17.93 15.71 -7.14
N ASP A 338 -19.23 15.57 -6.84
CA ASP A 338 -20.29 16.36 -7.48
C ASP A 338 -20.12 17.87 -7.19
N ASP A 339 -19.70 18.22 -5.98
CA ASP A 339 -19.49 19.60 -5.53
C ASP A 339 -18.07 20.15 -5.81
N PHE A 340 -17.18 19.41 -6.49
CA PHE A 340 -15.77 19.80 -6.64
C PHE A 340 -15.58 21.20 -7.24
N ASN A 341 -16.48 21.62 -8.14
CA ASN A 341 -16.47 22.96 -8.74
C ASN A 341 -16.54 24.09 -7.72
N GLN A 342 -17.13 23.86 -6.53
CA GLN A 342 -17.17 24.83 -5.43
C GLN A 342 -15.83 24.94 -4.69
N HIS A 343 -14.92 23.99 -4.91
CA HIS A 343 -13.66 23.86 -4.18
C HIS A 343 -12.43 24.16 -5.03
N LYS A 344 -12.55 24.18 -6.36
CA LYS A 344 -11.42 24.33 -7.31
C LYS A 344 -10.60 25.62 -7.20
N ASN A 345 -11.13 26.65 -6.52
CA ASN A 345 -10.46 27.94 -6.36
C ASN A 345 -9.71 28.08 -5.04
N ASN A 346 -9.80 27.11 -4.13
CA ASN A 346 -9.03 27.16 -2.89
C ASN A 346 -7.53 26.94 -3.18
N ASP A 347 -6.68 27.67 -2.46
CA ASP A 347 -5.23 27.48 -2.52
C ASP A 347 -4.82 26.17 -1.85
N LEU A 348 -5.53 25.77 -0.79
CA LEU A 348 -5.35 24.49 -0.11
C LEU A 348 -6.70 23.77 0.03
N LEU A 349 -6.83 22.63 -0.65
CA LEU A 349 -7.92 21.68 -0.45
C LEU A 349 -7.39 20.51 0.38
N VAL A 350 -7.93 20.30 1.58
CA VAL A 350 -7.56 19.19 2.46
C VAL A 350 -8.66 18.14 2.44
N ILE A 351 -8.30 16.90 2.12
CA ILE A 351 -9.18 15.74 2.20
C ILE A 351 -8.58 14.75 3.20
N VAL A 352 -9.31 14.48 4.28
CA VAL A 352 -8.99 13.41 5.23
C VAL A 352 -9.84 12.20 4.91
N TYR A 353 -9.19 11.06 4.70
CA TYR A 353 -9.80 9.86 4.17
C TYR A 353 -9.62 8.66 5.11
N ASN A 354 -10.69 8.22 5.78
CA ASN A 354 -10.62 7.29 6.92
C ASN A 354 -10.75 5.79 6.55
N PHE A 355 -10.70 5.43 5.27
CA PHE A 355 -11.11 4.09 4.84
C PHE A 355 -10.21 2.94 5.31
N ILE A 356 -8.90 3.12 5.30
CA ILE A 356 -7.99 2.03 5.69
C ILE A 356 -8.16 1.70 7.18
N ASP A 357 -8.44 2.72 7.99
CA ASP A 357 -8.81 2.53 9.39
C ASP A 357 -10.15 1.80 9.55
N ILE A 358 -11.17 2.17 8.75
CA ILE A 358 -12.45 1.44 8.69
C ILE A 358 -12.23 -0.03 8.31
N LEU A 359 -11.36 -0.34 7.35
CA LEU A 359 -11.02 -1.73 7.00
C LEU A 359 -10.33 -2.47 8.15
N SER A 360 -9.40 -1.79 8.82
CA SER A 360 -8.65 -2.37 9.95
C SER A 360 -9.58 -2.72 11.11
N HIS A 361 -10.51 -1.82 11.45
CA HIS A 361 -11.55 -2.06 12.45
C HIS A 361 -12.58 -3.10 12.00
N ALA A 362 -13.02 -3.04 10.74
CA ALA A 362 -13.97 -4.01 10.19
C ALA A 362 -13.40 -5.43 10.18
N LYS A 363 -12.09 -5.62 10.01
CA LYS A 363 -11.47 -6.93 10.20
C LYS A 363 -11.67 -7.47 11.63
N THR A 364 -11.58 -6.62 12.64
CA THR A 364 -11.81 -7.01 14.04
C THR A 364 -13.29 -7.32 14.30
N ASP A 365 -14.20 -6.54 13.71
CA ASP A 365 -15.63 -6.56 14.08
C ASP A 365 -16.52 -7.38 13.13
N ASN A 366 -16.04 -7.73 11.92
CA ASN A 366 -16.83 -8.38 10.86
C ASN A 366 -16.14 -9.65 10.33
N HIS A 367 -16.77 -10.80 10.57
CA HIS A 367 -16.26 -12.11 10.17
C HIS A 367 -15.98 -12.28 8.67
N ILE A 368 -16.72 -11.59 7.79
CA ILE A 368 -16.49 -11.68 6.33
C ILE A 368 -15.21 -10.93 5.99
N VAL A 369 -15.05 -9.72 6.53
CA VAL A 369 -13.85 -8.89 6.29
C VAL A 369 -12.62 -9.57 6.87
N ASP A 370 -12.75 -10.22 8.03
CA ASP A 370 -11.69 -11.05 8.62
C ASP A 370 -11.21 -12.17 7.70
N GLN A 371 -12.15 -12.87 7.03
CA GLN A 371 -11.81 -13.93 6.07
C GLN A 371 -11.19 -13.41 4.78
N LEU A 372 -11.48 -12.15 4.41
CA LEU A 372 -10.94 -11.50 3.22
C LEU A 372 -9.53 -10.94 3.46
N ILE A 373 -9.30 -10.30 4.61
CA ILE A 373 -8.01 -9.75 5.02
C ILE A 373 -7.32 -10.74 5.96
N ARG A 374 -6.45 -11.60 5.45
CA ARG A 374 -5.77 -12.65 6.24
C ARG A 374 -4.33 -12.30 6.59
N ASP A 375 -3.71 -11.45 5.80
CA ASP A 375 -2.30 -11.11 5.82
C ASP A 375 -2.07 -9.78 5.11
N ASP A 376 -0.82 -9.30 5.12
CA ASP A 376 -0.45 -8.03 4.50
C ASP A 376 -0.71 -8.02 2.98
N LYS A 377 -0.59 -9.17 2.29
CA LYS A 377 -0.86 -9.30 0.85
C LYS A 377 -2.32 -9.04 0.52
N THR A 378 -3.23 -9.73 1.21
CA THR A 378 -4.68 -9.55 1.04
C THR A 378 -5.13 -8.16 1.49
N PHE A 379 -4.50 -7.60 2.53
CA PHE A 379 -4.78 -6.23 2.96
C PHE A 379 -4.40 -5.19 1.89
N ARG A 380 -3.21 -5.32 1.29
CA ARG A 380 -2.79 -4.48 0.16
C ARG A 380 -3.71 -4.64 -1.05
N SER A 381 -4.08 -5.87 -1.40
CA SER A 381 -4.97 -6.15 -2.54
C SER A 381 -6.34 -5.49 -2.37
N LEU A 382 -6.94 -5.58 -1.18
CA LEU A 382 -8.22 -4.93 -0.91
C LEU A 382 -8.12 -3.40 -0.90
N THR A 383 -7.02 -2.87 -0.37
CA THR A 383 -6.72 -1.43 -0.42
C THR A 383 -6.68 -0.96 -1.88
N PHE A 384 -5.94 -1.65 -2.75
CA PHE A 384 -5.88 -1.33 -4.18
C PHE A 384 -7.24 -1.34 -4.87
N ASN A 385 -7.98 -2.45 -4.74
CA ASN A 385 -9.28 -2.61 -5.37
C ASN A 385 -10.27 -1.52 -4.93
N TRP A 386 -10.20 -1.11 -3.67
CA TRP A 386 -11.03 -0.03 -3.17
C TRP A 386 -10.67 1.30 -3.84
N PHE A 387 -9.39 1.69 -3.83
CA PHE A 387 -8.95 2.96 -4.42
C PHE A 387 -9.27 3.03 -5.92
N GLU A 388 -9.07 1.94 -6.66
CA GLU A 388 -9.34 1.87 -8.09
C GLU A 388 -10.81 2.16 -8.43
N ASN A 389 -11.73 1.74 -7.57
CA ASN A 389 -13.17 1.86 -7.78
C ASN A 389 -13.82 3.02 -7.00
N SER A 390 -13.01 3.84 -6.33
CA SER A 390 -13.45 4.95 -5.49
C SER A 390 -13.86 6.19 -6.28
N SER A 391 -14.76 7.01 -5.72
CA SER A 391 -15.00 8.38 -6.20
C SER A 391 -13.83 9.32 -5.87
N LEU A 392 -12.99 8.97 -4.90
CA LEU A 392 -11.76 9.65 -4.53
C LEU A 392 -10.79 9.69 -5.71
N LEU A 393 -10.63 8.59 -6.45
CA LEU A 393 -9.82 8.58 -7.66
C LEU A 393 -10.36 9.54 -8.73
N LYS A 394 -11.68 9.71 -8.81
CA LYS A 394 -12.31 10.71 -9.70
C LYS A 394 -12.06 12.13 -9.23
N ILE A 395 -12.09 12.37 -7.91
CA ILE A 395 -11.72 13.66 -7.31
C ILE A 395 -10.26 13.99 -7.61
N ILE A 396 -9.35 13.02 -7.46
CA ILE A 396 -7.92 13.17 -7.78
C ILE A 396 -7.74 13.54 -9.26
N LYS A 397 -8.45 12.85 -10.17
CA LYS A 397 -8.41 13.18 -11.60
C LYS A 397 -8.87 14.61 -11.86
N ILE A 398 -10.03 15.02 -11.36
CA ILE A 398 -10.54 16.38 -11.58
C ILE A 398 -9.63 17.43 -10.91
N ALA A 399 -9.02 17.12 -9.77
CA ALA A 399 -8.04 17.99 -9.13
C ALA A 399 -6.82 18.21 -10.02
N ALA A 400 -6.32 17.16 -10.68
CA ALA A 400 -5.23 17.26 -11.65
C ALA A 400 -5.60 18.19 -12.81
N GLU A 401 -6.79 17.98 -13.40
CA GLU A 401 -7.34 18.80 -14.49
C GLU A 401 -7.52 20.28 -14.11
N ASN A 402 -7.65 20.58 -12.81
CA ASN A 402 -7.75 21.94 -12.28
C ASN A 402 -6.44 22.49 -11.72
N GLY A 403 -5.31 21.82 -12.01
CA GLY A 403 -3.97 22.30 -11.67
C GLY A 403 -3.60 22.19 -10.19
N PHE A 404 -4.27 21.31 -9.42
CA PHE A 404 -3.85 21.03 -8.05
C PHE A 404 -2.64 20.13 -8.04
N LYS A 405 -1.54 20.60 -7.47
CA LYS A 405 -0.44 19.75 -6.99
C LYS A 405 -0.97 18.85 -5.89
N LEU A 406 -0.62 17.57 -5.94
CA LEU A 406 -1.11 16.57 -5.01
C LEU A 406 -0.04 16.25 -3.98
N VAL A 407 -0.38 16.44 -2.71
CA VAL A 407 0.43 16.02 -1.56
C VAL A 407 -0.31 14.89 -0.88
N ILE A 408 0.30 13.72 -0.78
CA ILE A 408 -0.31 12.52 -0.18
C ILE A 408 0.49 12.12 1.04
N THR A 409 -0.20 11.85 2.14
CA THR A 409 0.40 11.33 3.36
C THR A 409 -0.62 10.60 4.24
N THR A 410 -0.20 10.18 5.41
CA THR A 410 -1.01 9.56 6.47
C THR A 410 -0.72 10.25 7.79
N ASP A 411 -1.40 9.89 8.87
CA ASP A 411 -1.08 10.26 10.24
C ASP A 411 -0.20 9.22 10.97
N HIS A 412 -0.49 7.94 10.77
CA HIS A 412 0.26 6.78 11.26
C HIS A 412 0.06 5.58 10.34
N GLY A 413 0.74 4.46 10.63
CA GLY A 413 0.42 3.17 10.03
C GLY A 413 -0.18 2.18 11.03
N THR A 414 -0.11 0.90 10.69
CA THR A 414 -0.62 -0.23 11.48
C THR A 414 0.35 -1.39 11.47
N VAL A 415 0.28 -2.22 12.50
CA VAL A 415 0.98 -3.51 12.57
C VAL A 415 -0.03 -4.65 12.74
N TYR A 416 0.28 -5.78 12.11
CA TYR A 416 -0.47 -7.01 12.28
C TYR A 416 -0.07 -7.69 13.60
N VAL A 417 -0.94 -7.64 14.61
CA VAL A 417 -0.60 -8.11 15.96
C VAL A 417 -0.78 -9.61 16.12
N LYS A 418 0.18 -10.26 16.79
CA LYS A 418 0.17 -11.72 17.00
C LYS A 418 0.34 -12.14 18.45
N LYS A 419 1.13 -11.38 19.22
CA LYS A 419 1.57 -11.75 20.57
C LYS A 419 0.80 -10.96 21.62
N PRO A 420 -0.04 -11.58 22.46
CA PRO A 420 -0.68 -10.87 23.55
C PRO A 420 0.29 -10.65 24.71
N SER A 421 0.21 -9.48 25.34
CA SER A 421 0.87 -9.17 26.61
C SER A 421 -0.14 -8.69 27.64
N LYS A 422 0.01 -9.13 28.90
CA LYS A 422 -0.93 -8.80 29.97
C LYS A 422 -0.65 -7.41 30.51
N VAL A 423 -1.69 -6.58 30.59
CA VAL A 423 -1.64 -5.28 31.27
C VAL A 423 -2.74 -5.15 32.33
N VAL A 424 -2.34 -4.81 33.56
CA VAL A 424 -3.29 -4.47 34.62
C VAL A 424 -3.28 -2.95 34.79
N GLY A 425 -4.44 -2.33 34.65
CA GLY A 425 -4.64 -0.89 34.85
C GLY A 425 -5.77 -0.59 35.82
N ASP A 426 -5.87 0.67 36.22
CA ASP A 426 -7.01 1.22 36.95
C ASP A 426 -8.23 1.47 36.03
N ARG A 427 -9.33 1.99 36.58
CA ARG A 427 -10.55 2.30 35.80
C ARG A 427 -10.37 3.44 34.80
N GLU A 428 -9.39 4.31 35.01
CA GLU A 428 -9.11 5.47 34.15
C GLU A 428 -8.13 5.11 33.02
N THR A 429 -7.70 3.85 32.96
CA THR A 429 -6.74 3.39 31.96
C THR A 429 -7.36 3.40 30.56
N SER A 430 -6.64 3.96 29.59
CA SER A 430 -7.12 4.08 28.20
C SER A 430 -7.47 2.73 27.56
N THR A 431 -8.30 2.75 26.51
CA THR A 431 -8.83 1.53 25.88
C THR A 431 -7.96 0.98 24.75
N ASN A 432 -7.12 1.80 24.11
CA ASN A 432 -6.24 1.37 23.01
C ASN A 432 -5.35 0.17 23.42
N ILE A 433 -5.06 -0.74 22.50
CA ILE A 433 -4.35 -2.01 22.80
C ILE A 433 -2.88 -2.00 22.40
N ARG A 434 -2.37 -0.94 21.79
CA ARG A 434 -0.97 -0.76 21.44
C ARG A 434 -0.28 0.28 22.31
N TYR A 435 -1.02 1.16 22.96
CA TYR A 435 -0.54 1.96 24.08
C TYR A 435 -1.56 1.99 25.21
N LYS A 436 -1.10 2.27 26.42
CA LYS A 436 -1.96 2.57 27.57
C LYS A 436 -1.46 3.79 28.30
N THR A 437 -2.38 4.62 28.78
CA THR A 437 -2.11 5.65 29.78
C THR A 437 -2.94 5.40 31.03
N GLY A 438 -2.36 5.59 32.21
CA GLY A 438 -3.02 5.34 33.50
C GLY A 438 -2.11 5.65 34.70
N LYS A 439 -2.67 5.72 35.92
CA LYS A 439 -1.88 6.03 37.14
C LYS A 439 -1.08 4.81 37.60
N SER A 440 -1.75 3.64 37.62
CA SER A 440 -1.17 2.38 38.09
C SER A 440 -1.26 1.32 37.00
N LEU A 441 -0.14 1.11 36.30
CA LEU A 441 -0.01 0.10 35.26
C LEU A 441 0.97 -0.99 35.70
N THR A 442 0.57 -2.26 35.56
CA THR A 442 1.45 -3.43 35.67
C THR A 442 1.53 -4.11 34.30
N TYR A 443 2.74 -4.35 33.82
CA TYR A 443 3.03 -4.82 32.46
C TYR A 443 4.35 -5.59 32.46
N ASP A 444 4.62 -6.35 31.39
CA ASP A 444 5.94 -6.90 31.13
C ASP A 444 6.86 -5.83 30.51
N THR A 445 8.00 -5.57 31.14
CA THR A 445 8.96 -4.56 30.69
C THR A 445 9.66 -4.91 29.38
N SER A 446 9.74 -6.19 29.00
CA SER A 446 10.29 -6.56 27.68
C SER A 446 9.37 -6.15 26.54
N ASP A 447 8.07 -6.10 26.82
CA ASP A 447 7.03 -5.99 25.80
C ASP A 447 6.65 -4.54 25.49
N VAL A 448 6.97 -3.62 26.40
CA VAL A 448 6.57 -2.21 26.28
C VAL A 448 7.70 -1.25 26.58
N TRP A 449 7.69 -0.10 25.91
CA TRP A 449 8.44 1.05 26.38
C TRP A 449 7.58 1.81 27.38
N ALA A 450 8.05 1.93 28.62
CA ALA A 450 7.34 2.64 29.68
C ALA A 450 7.92 4.04 29.89
N VAL A 451 7.07 5.05 29.74
CA VAL A 451 7.38 6.46 29.92
C VAL A 451 6.72 6.94 31.19
N THR A 452 7.52 7.12 32.25
CA THR A 452 7.02 7.57 33.55
C THR A 452 6.88 9.09 33.67
N ASN A 453 7.52 9.85 32.76
CA ASN A 453 7.51 11.31 32.72
C ASN A 453 6.99 11.78 31.35
N PRO A 454 5.67 11.69 31.08
CA PRO A 454 5.10 11.95 29.75
C PRO A 454 5.36 13.36 29.21
N GLU A 455 5.59 14.33 30.09
CA GLU A 455 5.94 15.71 29.75
C GLU A 455 7.24 15.82 28.94
N LYS A 456 8.19 14.90 29.14
CA LYS A 456 9.43 14.86 28.35
C LYS A 456 9.15 14.52 26.89
N LEU A 457 8.04 13.83 26.62
CA LEU A 457 7.58 13.51 25.27
C LEU A 457 6.45 14.43 24.79
N PHE A 458 6.21 15.53 25.50
CA PHE A 458 5.11 16.46 25.20
C PHE A 458 3.74 15.78 25.14
N LEU A 459 3.51 14.79 26.01
CA LEU A 459 2.23 14.11 26.14
C LEU A 459 1.37 14.74 27.24
N PRO A 460 0.04 14.85 27.02
CA PRO A 460 -0.88 15.39 28.01
C PRO A 460 -0.99 14.46 29.22
N LYS A 461 -1.27 15.06 30.37
CA LYS A 461 -1.46 14.35 31.64
C LYS A 461 -2.91 14.46 32.05
N GLY A 462 -3.64 13.33 32.01
CA GLY A 462 -4.92 13.24 32.72
C GLY A 462 -4.74 13.40 34.24
N ASN A 463 -3.59 12.99 34.79
CA ASN A 463 -3.25 13.14 36.21
C ASN A 463 -1.72 13.28 36.43
N LEU A 464 -1.32 13.83 37.59
CA LEU A 464 0.09 14.06 37.95
C LEU A 464 0.97 12.79 37.88
N SER A 465 0.40 11.63 38.19
CA SER A 465 1.09 10.33 38.20
C SER A 465 0.85 9.48 36.96
N SER A 466 0.26 10.04 35.89
CA SER A 466 -0.01 9.30 34.67
C SER A 466 1.28 8.82 34.02
N LYS A 467 1.30 7.56 33.58
CA LYS A 467 2.37 6.94 32.81
C LYS A 467 1.82 6.52 31.46
N TYR A 468 2.68 6.50 30.44
CA TYR A 468 2.37 5.89 29.15
C TYR A 468 3.19 4.63 28.98
N ILE A 469 2.59 3.59 28.39
CA ILE A 469 3.31 2.43 27.90
C ILE A 469 2.98 2.23 26.43
N PHE A 470 3.99 1.88 25.63
CA PHE A 470 3.87 1.64 24.20
C PHE A 470 4.30 0.21 23.89
N ALA A 471 3.42 -0.60 23.31
CA ALA A 471 3.72 -1.96 22.89
C ALA A 471 4.75 -1.97 21.76
N LYS A 472 5.72 -2.89 21.84
CA LYS A 472 6.78 -3.06 20.85
C LYS A 472 6.39 -4.13 19.82
N ASN A 473 6.93 -4.05 18.61
CA ASN A 473 6.83 -5.10 17.59
C ASN A 473 5.35 -5.48 17.33
N ASN A 474 5.00 -6.76 17.21
CA ASN A 474 3.62 -7.24 16.97
C ASN A 474 2.86 -7.60 18.26
N ILE A 475 3.18 -6.93 19.38
CA ILE A 475 2.55 -7.18 20.70
C ILE A 475 1.28 -6.36 20.90
N PHE A 476 0.22 -6.94 21.44
CA PHE A 476 -0.96 -6.18 21.87
C PHE A 476 -1.28 -6.39 23.35
N LEU A 477 -1.75 -5.34 24.00
CA LEU A 477 -2.00 -5.25 25.43
C LEU A 477 -3.42 -5.70 25.74
N ALA A 478 -3.55 -6.84 26.41
CA ALA A 478 -4.82 -7.43 26.78
C ALA A 478 -5.03 -7.40 28.30
N TYR A 479 -6.24 -7.03 28.74
CA TYR A 479 -6.60 -7.04 30.15
C TYR A 479 -6.68 -8.48 30.70
N PRO A 480 -6.28 -8.73 31.96
CA PRO A 480 -6.38 -10.04 32.58
C PRO A 480 -7.81 -10.55 32.71
N LYS A 481 -8.77 -9.64 32.92
CA LYS A 481 -10.18 -9.99 33.01
C LYS A 481 -10.70 -10.33 31.61
N ASN A 482 -11.24 -11.53 31.43
CA ASN A 482 -11.63 -12.07 30.13
C ASN A 482 -10.45 -12.13 29.12
N TYR A 483 -9.23 -12.37 29.59
CA TYR A 483 -8.02 -12.39 28.78
C TYR A 483 -8.16 -13.21 27.50
N ASN A 484 -8.61 -14.47 27.59
CA ASN A 484 -8.76 -15.34 26.42
C ASN A 484 -9.74 -14.80 25.38
N HIS A 485 -10.81 -14.13 25.83
CA HIS A 485 -11.78 -13.50 24.91
C HIS A 485 -11.12 -12.34 24.16
N PHE A 486 -10.44 -11.43 24.85
CA PHE A 486 -9.74 -10.32 24.21
C PHE A 486 -8.58 -10.77 23.32
N VAL A 487 -7.85 -11.80 23.73
CA VAL A 487 -6.80 -12.40 22.89
C VAL A 487 -7.41 -12.94 21.59
N ASN A 488 -8.48 -13.71 21.66
CA ASN A 488 -9.15 -14.23 20.46
C ASN A 488 -9.77 -13.13 19.60
N TYR A 489 -10.15 -11.99 20.20
CA TYR A 489 -10.76 -10.87 19.50
C TYR A 489 -9.74 -10.03 18.71
N TYR A 490 -8.56 -9.78 19.29
CA TYR A 490 -7.56 -8.87 18.70
C TYR A 490 -6.38 -9.56 18.05
N LYS A 491 -6.10 -10.83 18.38
CA LYS A 491 -5.01 -11.56 17.72
C LYS A 491 -5.29 -11.64 16.22
N GLU A 492 -4.24 -11.52 15.41
CA GLU A 492 -4.33 -11.59 13.96
C GLU A 492 -5.19 -10.46 13.36
N THR A 493 -5.14 -9.27 13.96
CA THR A 493 -5.77 -8.03 13.47
C THR A 493 -4.76 -6.90 13.27
N TYR A 494 -5.16 -5.84 12.56
CA TYR A 494 -4.34 -4.64 12.38
C TYR A 494 -4.61 -3.63 13.46
N GLN A 495 -3.55 -3.19 14.15
CA GLN A 495 -3.65 -2.30 15.29
C GLN A 495 -2.57 -1.22 15.22
N HIS A 496 -2.81 -0.11 15.90
CA HIS A 496 -1.92 1.05 15.90
C HIS A 496 -1.86 1.72 17.28
N GLY A 497 -0.81 2.52 17.51
CA GLY A 497 -0.56 3.26 18.74
C GLY A 497 0.75 2.91 19.44
N GLY A 498 1.45 1.88 18.95
CA GLY A 498 2.67 1.34 19.53
C GLY A 498 3.91 1.71 18.72
N ILE A 499 4.93 0.85 18.81
CA ILE A 499 6.23 1.04 18.16
C ILE A 499 6.52 -0.16 17.25
N SER A 500 6.42 0.10 15.94
CA SER A 500 6.90 -0.77 14.87
C SER A 500 7.31 0.09 13.68
N LEU A 501 8.09 -0.48 12.76
CA LEU A 501 8.48 0.18 11.51
C LEU A 501 7.25 0.63 10.72
N GLU A 502 6.23 -0.24 10.64
CA GLU A 502 4.99 -0.01 9.90
C GLU A 502 4.11 1.07 10.53
N GLU A 503 4.09 1.19 11.86
CA GLU A 503 3.34 2.24 12.56
C GLU A 503 4.04 3.60 12.47
N CYS A 504 5.38 3.61 12.63
CA CYS A 504 6.16 4.84 12.82
C CYS A 504 6.65 5.45 11.52
N ILE A 505 7.09 4.66 10.53
CA ILE A 505 7.73 5.16 9.31
C ILE A 505 6.70 5.16 8.17
N ILE A 506 6.26 6.35 7.79
CA ILE A 506 5.04 6.51 6.99
C ILE A 506 5.26 7.35 5.73
N PRO A 507 4.48 7.08 4.65
CA PRO A 507 4.73 7.68 3.35
C PRO A 507 4.37 9.16 3.28
N PHE A 508 5.16 9.91 2.53
CA PHE A 508 4.85 11.27 2.09
C PHE A 508 5.25 11.41 0.62
N SER A 509 4.36 11.88 -0.25
CA SER A 509 4.68 12.05 -1.67
C SER A 509 4.09 13.33 -2.22
N ILE A 510 4.84 13.98 -3.11
CA ILE A 510 4.42 15.16 -3.86
C ILE A 510 4.36 14.77 -5.33
N LEU A 511 3.22 15.06 -5.96
CA LEU A 511 2.99 14.79 -7.36
C LEU A 511 2.43 16.03 -8.07
N GLU A 512 2.88 16.25 -9.30
CA GLU A 512 2.46 17.36 -10.16
C GLU A 512 1.48 16.88 -11.23
N PRO A 513 0.41 17.64 -11.53
CA PRO A 513 -0.54 17.25 -12.55
C PRO A 513 0.13 17.12 -13.92
N LYS A 514 -0.32 16.15 -14.73
CA LYS A 514 0.19 15.91 -16.09
C LYS A 514 -0.32 16.89 -17.13
#